data_AF-A0A8J3RIQ2-F1
#
_entry.id   AF-A0A8J3RIQ2-F1
#
_cell.length_a   1.000
_cell.length_b   1.000
_cell.length_c   1.000
_cell.angle_alpha   90.00
_cell.angle_beta   90.00
_cell.angle_gamma   90.00
#
_symmetry.space_group_name_H-M   'P 1'
#
loop_
_entity.id
_entity.type
_entity.pdbx_description
1 polymer ?
#
loop_
_entity_poly.entity_id
_entity_poly.type
_entity_poly.pdbx_seq_one_letter_code
_entity_poly.pdbx_strand_id
1 'polypeptide(L)' 'MIEKTKEEAAARAVAAGADPAQVQIVELSEIPLSYLPELAVRLQVKAAGPLA' A
#
# COMPACT_ATOMS: atom_id res chain seq x y z
N MET A 1 10.13 5.37 2.52
CA MET A 1 8.80 5.31 3.17
C MET A 1 7.78 4.65 2.26
N ILE A 2 7.53 5.22 1.07
CA ILE A 2 6.56 4.69 0.10
C ILE A 2 6.89 3.26 -0.36
N GLU A 3 8.15 2.97 -0.70
CA GLU A 3 8.59 1.62 -1.11
C GLU A 3 8.24 0.56 -0.06
N LYS A 4 8.64 0.80 1.19
CA LYS A 4 8.35 -0.09 2.33
C LYS A 4 6.85 -0.31 2.52
N THR A 5 6.03 0.74 2.39
CA THR A 5 4.56 0.60 2.51
C THR A 5 3.97 -0.20 1.36
N LYS A 6 4.52 -0.09 0.14
CA LYS A 6 4.13 -0.95 -0.99
C LYS A 6 4.51 -2.41 -0.76
N GLU A 7 5.72 -2.66 -0.27
CA GLU A 7 6.16 -4.02 0.09
C GLU A 7 5.26 -4.63 1.18
N GLU A 8 4.93 -3.87 2.23
CA GLU A 8 4.00 -4.32 3.28
C GLU A 8 2.60 -4.58 2.73
N ALA A 9 2.08 -3.74 1.83
CA ALA A 9 0.78 -3.94 1.21
C ALA A 9 0.77 -5.21 0.34
N ALA A 10 1.81 -5.43 -0.46
CA ALA A 10 1.98 -6.62 -1.28
C ALA A 10 2.07 -7.89 -0.42
N ALA A 11 2.87 -7.85 0.65
CA ALA A 11 3.00 -8.97 1.59
C ALA A 11 1.66 -9.32 2.26
N ARG A 12 0.85 -8.31 2.62
CA ARG A 12 -0.50 -8.52 3.15
C ARG A 12 -1.45 -9.15 2.12
N ALA A 13 -1.36 -8.75 0.86
CA ALA A 13 -2.16 -9.35 -0.21
C ALA A 13 -1.80 -10.82 -0.44
N VAL A 14 -0.51 -11.14 -0.45
CA VAL A 14 -0.03 -12.53 -0.55
C VAL A 14 -0.47 -13.35 0.65
N ALA A 15 -0.34 -12.82 1.87
CA ALA A 15 -0.81 -13.48 3.10
C ALA A 15 -2.33 -13.73 3.10
N ALA A 16 -3.10 -12.93 2.36
CA ALA A 16 -4.53 -13.11 2.16
C ALA A 16 -4.87 -14.13 1.04
N GLY A 17 -3.87 -14.72 0.37
CA GLY A 17 -4.04 -15.75 -0.66
C GLY A 17 -3.87 -15.26 -2.10
N ALA A 18 -3.42 -14.02 -2.31
CA ALA A 18 -3.10 -13.55 -3.66
C ALA A 18 -1.82 -14.20 -4.21
N ASP A 19 -1.80 -14.50 -5.50
CA ASP A 19 -0.65 -15.03 -6.23
C ASP A 19 0.52 -14.02 -6.17
N PRO A 20 1.65 -14.37 -5.52
CA PRO A 20 2.80 -13.48 -5.38
C PRO A 20 3.42 -13.05 -6.71
N ALA A 21 3.23 -13.81 -7.79
CA ALA A 21 3.71 -13.44 -9.13
C ALA A 21 2.82 -12.40 -9.82
N GLN A 22 1.58 -12.23 -9.35
CA GLN A 22 0.58 -11.37 -9.98
C GLN A 22 0.02 -10.28 -9.04
N VAL A 23 0.53 -10.20 -7.80
CA VAL A 23 0.22 -9.10 -6.87
C VAL A 23 0.75 -7.78 -7.43
N GLN A 24 -0.13 -6.78 -7.42
CA GLN A 24 0.19 -5.42 -7.87
C GLN A 24 -0.44 -4.38 -6.95
N ILE A 25 0.15 -3.19 -6.93
CA ILE A 25 -0.42 -2.03 -6.21
C ILE A 25 -1.57 -1.48 -7.05
N VAL A 26 -2.77 -1.49 -6.48
CA VAL A 26 -3.99 -1.03 -7.14
C VAL A 26 -4.40 0.38 -6.69
N GLU A 27 -3.89 0.84 -5.55
CA GLU A 27 -4.17 2.19 -5.05
C GLU A 27 -2.98 2.73 -4.23
N LEU A 28 -2.65 4.00 -4.47
CA LEU A 28 -1.65 4.78 -3.73
C LEU A 28 -2.22 6.20 -3.54
N SER A 29 -2.44 6.59 -2.28
CA SER A 29 -3.02 7.90 -1.94
C SER A 29 -2.24 8.59 -0.83
N GLU A 30 -1.92 9.87 -1.04
CA GLU A 30 -1.26 10.75 -0.09
C GLU A 30 -2.22 11.85 0.34
N ILE A 31 -2.67 11.82 1.59
CA ILE A 31 -3.63 12.79 2.12
C ILE A 31 -2.87 13.74 3.05
N PRO A 32 -2.71 15.03 2.71
CA PRO A 32 -2.08 16.01 3.57
C PRO A 32 -2.85 16.19 4.88
N LEU A 33 -2.13 16.30 6.00
CA LEU A 33 -2.69 16.59 7.30
C LEU A 33 -2.48 18.08 7.60
N SER A 34 -3.38 18.92 7.07
CA SER A 34 -3.25 20.38 7.04
C SER A 34 -3.22 21.10 8.40
N TYR A 35 -3.35 20.37 9.50
CA TYR A 35 -3.35 20.90 10.88
C TYR A 35 -2.05 20.61 11.64
N LEU A 36 -1.06 19.96 11.01
CA LEU A 36 0.27 19.80 11.56
C LEU A 36 1.22 20.86 10.99
N PRO A 37 2.09 21.48 11.83
CA PRO A 37 3.08 22.45 11.35
C PRO A 37 4.14 21.82 10.45
N GLU A 38 4.37 20.51 10.57
CA GLU A 38 5.14 19.72 9.61
C GLU A 38 4.23 19.22 8.48
N LEU A 39 4.75 19.15 7.26
CA LEU A 39 4.10 18.52 6.10
C LEU A 39 3.94 17.01 6.31
N ALA A 40 3.01 16.63 7.19
CA ALA A 40 2.67 15.25 7.44
C ALA A 40 1.61 14.80 6.43
N VAL A 41 1.86 13.65 5.78
CA VAL A 41 0.91 13.03 4.86
C VAL A 41 0.50 11.66 5.40
N ARG A 42 -0.78 11.35 5.31
CA ARG A 42 -1.27 9.99 5.49
C ARG A 42 -1.14 9.24 4.18
N LEU A 43 -0.22 8.28 4.14
CA LEU A 43 -0.04 7.37 3.02
C LEU A 43 -0.98 6.16 3.15
N GLN A 44 -1.73 5.86 2.10
CA GLN A 44 -2.52 4.63 1.97
C GLN A 44 -2.08 3.87 0.73
N VAL A 45 -1.84 2.57 0.89
CA VAL A 45 -1.46 1.67 -0.21
C VAL A 45 -2.34 0.43 -0.15
N LYS A 46 -2.90 0.06 -1.30
CA LYS A 46 -3.64 -1.20 -1.47
C LYS A 46 -2.94 -2.04 -2.52
N ALA A 47 -2.79 -3.33 -2.23
CA ALA A 47 -2.29 -4.31 -3.19
C ALA A 47 -3.34 -5.41 -3.35
N ALA A 48 -3.43 -5.95 -4.56
CA ALA A 48 -4.32 -7.06 -4.88
C ALA A 48 -3.69 -7.94 -5.97
N GLY A 49 -4.08 -9.20 -6.00
CA GLY A 49 -3.72 -10.17 -7.03
C GLY A 49 -4.79 -11.26 -7.11
N PRO A 50 -4.79 -12.08 -8.17
CA PRO A 50 -5.69 -13.22 -8.29
C PRO A 50 -5.46 -14.21 -7.15
N LEU A 51 -6.51 -14.90 -6.73
CA LEU A 51 -6.38 -15.99 -5.77
C LEU A 51 -5.64 -17.17 -6.42
N ALA A 52 -4.64 -17.70 -5.71
CA ALA A 52 -3.90 -18.89 -6.10
C ALA A 52 -4.61 -20.19 -5.66
#